data_AF-A0A1V4R1Z2-F1
#
_entry.id   AF-A0A1V4R1Z2-F1
#
_cell.length_a   1.000
_cell.length_b   1.000
_cell.length_c   1.000
_cell.angle_alpha   90.00
_cell.angle_beta   90.00
_cell.angle_gamma   90.00
#
_symmetry.space_group_name_H-M   'P 1'
#
loop_
_entity.id
_entity.type
_entity.pdbx_description
1 polymer ?
#
loop_
_entity_poly.entity_id
_entity_poly.type
_entity_poly.pdbx_seq_one_letter_code
_entity_poly.pdbx_strand_id
1 'polypeptide(L)'
;MSKRMFFGKKEEEKKEKQIALVDQDDELEKEISLLTKGDKGSVSKVISEVEGTIKEATKASIRDVKLLEEGRCPSCGRKTKQFLFTTVCEYCGWSTFITPEKGHALIHLKDGNIVESKSMFQIVQGDILGITDDVVRIRIPSGNISYIEYVWADEEIAARREQRRREERVVCDWCQKEVDRDEYVAVIYAAIGTNQVRYQFCSEKCKRSFEKQYPMRIHRNCYERSCAECNECVKKYEDEVTMEKLEEKKERPEKKV
;
A
#
# COMPACT_ATOMS: atom_id res chain seq x y z
N MET A 1 1.29 46.91 33.44
CA MET A 1 1.41 45.49 33.02
C MET A 1 0.77 45.35 31.66
N SER A 2 1.57 45.23 30.60
CA SER A 2 1.11 45.36 29.21
C SER A 2 1.65 44.21 28.36
N LYS A 3 0.74 43.49 27.71
CA LYS A 3 0.98 42.44 26.70
C LYS A 3 1.71 43.03 25.48
N ARG A 4 2.77 42.38 25.00
CA ARG A 4 3.08 42.35 23.56
C ARG A 4 3.58 40.96 23.13
N MET A 5 2.97 40.51 22.04
CA MET A 5 3.11 39.22 21.38
C MET A 5 4.47 39.10 20.67
N PHE A 6 5.04 37.89 20.69
CA PHE A 6 6.11 37.46 19.80
C PHE A 6 5.50 36.67 18.62
N PHE A 7 5.34 37.31 17.47
CA PHE A 7 5.14 36.66 16.17
C PHE A 7 5.97 37.45 15.16
N GLY A 8 7.08 36.86 14.69
CA GLY A 8 7.95 37.55 13.74
C GLY A 8 9.21 36.80 13.28
N LYS A 9 9.36 35.50 13.59
CA LYS A 9 10.57 34.73 13.21
C LYS A 9 10.33 33.58 12.23
N LYS A 10 9.08 33.36 11.78
CA LYS A 10 8.72 32.25 10.87
C LYS A 10 8.54 32.64 9.40
N GLU A 11 8.57 33.93 9.08
CA GLU A 11 8.36 34.41 7.70
C GLU A 11 9.65 34.62 6.91
N GLU A 12 10.80 34.89 7.56
CA GLU A 12 12.07 35.09 6.85
C GLU A 12 12.67 33.78 6.31
N GLU A 13 12.65 32.67 7.08
CA GLU A 13 13.14 31.37 6.59
C GLU A 13 12.34 30.78 5.42
N LYS A 14 11.06 31.17 5.27
CA LYS A 14 10.24 30.78 4.12
C LYS A 14 10.58 31.58 2.86
N LYS A 15 11.01 32.84 3.00
CA LYS A 15 11.43 33.67 1.88
C LYS A 15 12.78 33.24 1.32
N GLU A 16 13.76 32.91 2.17
CA GLU A 16 15.08 32.46 1.70
C GLU A 16 15.03 31.10 0.97
N LYS A 17 14.18 30.16 1.42
CA LYS A 17 13.96 28.88 0.71
C LYS A 17 13.18 29.03 -0.59
N GLN A 18 12.36 30.08 -0.74
CA GLN A 18 11.64 30.35 -1.98
C GLN A 18 12.54 31.00 -3.05
N ILE A 19 13.59 31.73 -2.66
CA ILE A 19 14.47 32.39 -3.63
C ILE A 19 15.44 31.39 -4.28
N ALA A 20 15.90 30.36 -3.55
CA ALA A 20 16.83 29.36 -4.09
C ALA A 20 16.23 28.37 -5.11
N LEU A 21 14.89 28.26 -5.18
CA LEU A 21 14.20 27.42 -6.16
C LEU A 21 13.95 28.14 -7.49
N VAL A 22 13.99 29.48 -7.51
CA VAL A 22 13.71 30.29 -8.71
C VAL A 22 14.93 30.36 -9.63
N ASP A 23 16.14 30.39 -9.06
CA ASP A 23 17.38 30.49 -9.86
C ASP A 23 17.78 29.18 -10.57
N GLN A 24 17.30 28.01 -10.11
CA GLN A 24 17.58 26.72 -10.77
C GLN A 24 16.75 26.50 -12.04
N ASP A 25 15.53 27.03 -12.09
CA ASP A 25 14.68 26.97 -13.29
C ASP A 25 15.28 27.82 -14.41
N ASP A 26 15.84 29.00 -14.10
CA ASP A 26 16.48 29.88 -15.08
C ASP A 26 17.77 29.29 -15.68
N GLU A 27 18.50 28.47 -14.93
CA GLU A 27 19.73 27.79 -15.39
C GLU A 27 19.39 26.54 -16.22
N LEU A 28 18.40 25.75 -15.80
CA LEU A 28 17.82 24.65 -16.57
C LEU A 28 17.20 25.14 -17.88
N GLU A 29 16.47 26.24 -17.88
CA GLU A 29 15.87 26.83 -19.09
C GLU A 29 16.95 27.32 -20.08
N LYS A 30 18.10 27.80 -19.58
CA LYS A 30 19.25 28.16 -20.41
C LYS A 30 19.97 26.95 -20.97
N GLU A 31 20.13 25.86 -20.20
CA GLU A 31 20.70 24.60 -20.69
C GLU A 31 19.79 23.93 -21.73
N ILE A 32 18.47 23.94 -21.52
CA ILE A 32 17.46 23.47 -22.47
C ILE A 32 17.47 24.35 -23.75
N SER A 33 17.64 25.66 -23.60
CA SER A 33 17.76 26.62 -24.72
C SER A 33 19.05 26.45 -25.54
N LEU A 34 20.13 25.95 -24.92
CA LEU A 34 21.38 25.63 -25.62
C LEU A 34 21.26 24.31 -26.41
N LEU A 35 20.50 23.33 -25.90
CA LEU A 35 20.22 22.06 -26.58
C LEU A 35 19.22 22.21 -27.76
N THR A 36 18.33 23.21 -27.73
CA THR A 36 17.34 23.47 -28.81
C THR A 36 17.89 24.26 -30.01
N LYS A 37 19.19 24.62 -30.00
CA LYS A 37 19.86 25.22 -31.17
C LYS A 37 20.28 24.19 -32.24
N GLY A 38 20.20 22.89 -31.96
CA GLY A 38 20.28 21.81 -32.95
C GLY A 38 18.90 21.20 -33.22
N ASP A 39 18.50 21.12 -34.49
CA ASP A 39 17.30 20.44 -35.03
C ASP A 39 16.02 20.46 -34.16
N LYS A 40 15.31 21.58 -34.20
CA LYS A 40 14.03 21.83 -33.49
C LYS A 40 12.91 20.81 -33.79
N GLY A 41 12.96 20.12 -34.94
CA GLY A 41 11.96 19.13 -35.34
C GLY A 41 12.13 17.76 -34.69
N SER A 42 13.37 17.34 -34.42
CA SER A 42 13.65 16.03 -33.79
C SER A 42 13.52 16.11 -32.28
N VAL A 43 13.98 17.21 -31.67
CA VAL A 43 13.96 17.41 -30.21
C VAL A 43 12.53 17.55 -29.67
N SER A 44 11.65 18.29 -30.35
CA SER A 44 10.25 18.44 -29.93
C SER A 44 9.47 17.13 -30.00
N LYS A 45 9.72 16.31 -31.02
CA LYS A 45 9.14 14.97 -31.14
C LYS A 45 9.63 14.05 -30.02
N VAL A 46 10.94 14.05 -29.75
CA VAL A 46 11.54 13.28 -28.64
C VAL A 46 10.99 13.73 -27.28
N ILE A 47 10.86 15.03 -27.03
CA ILE A 47 10.27 15.53 -25.77
C ILE A 47 8.81 15.07 -25.63
N SER A 48 8.01 15.13 -26.69
CA SER A 48 6.61 14.66 -26.65
C SER A 48 6.49 13.15 -26.45
N GLU A 49 7.41 12.36 -27.02
CA GLU A 49 7.50 10.91 -26.82
C GLU A 49 7.96 10.58 -25.39
N VAL A 50 8.90 11.36 -24.83
CA VAL A 50 9.34 11.25 -23.44
C VAL A 50 8.22 11.61 -22.46
N GLU A 51 7.47 12.70 -22.70
CA GLU A 51 6.31 13.03 -21.87
C GLU A 51 5.18 12.01 -21.97
N GLY A 52 4.97 11.44 -23.16
CA GLY A 52 4.03 10.33 -23.38
C GLY A 52 4.40 9.11 -22.55
N THR A 53 5.67 8.70 -22.62
CA THR A 53 6.20 7.56 -21.86
C THR A 53 6.20 7.80 -20.35
N ILE A 54 6.46 9.02 -19.87
CA ILE A 54 6.34 9.38 -18.45
C ILE A 54 4.89 9.26 -17.97
N LYS A 55 3.92 9.77 -18.74
CA LYS A 55 2.49 9.68 -18.40
C LYS A 55 2.00 8.24 -18.42
N GLU A 56 2.47 7.42 -19.36
CA GLU A 56 2.14 6.00 -19.43
C GLU A 56 2.79 5.19 -18.29
N ALA A 57 4.05 5.44 -17.97
CA ALA A 57 4.74 4.82 -16.85
C ALA A 57 4.08 5.18 -15.50
N THR A 58 3.63 6.43 -15.36
CA THR A 58 2.88 6.87 -14.17
C THR A 58 1.52 6.16 -14.07
N LYS A 59 0.79 6.03 -15.19
CA LYS A 59 -0.48 5.29 -15.23
C LYS A 59 -0.31 3.79 -14.96
N ALA A 60 0.76 3.19 -15.49
CA ALA A 60 1.11 1.80 -15.23
C ALA A 60 1.44 1.62 -13.74
N SER A 61 2.21 2.53 -13.14
CA SER A 61 2.53 2.50 -11.71
C SER A 61 1.27 2.59 -10.84
N ILE A 62 0.32 3.47 -11.18
CA ILE A 62 -0.96 3.58 -10.45
C ILE A 62 -1.79 2.29 -10.58
N ARG A 63 -1.84 1.69 -11.78
CA ARG A 63 -2.52 0.41 -11.99
C ARG A 63 -1.88 -0.69 -11.15
N ASP A 64 -0.56 -0.75 -11.13
CA ASP A 64 0.20 -1.76 -10.42
C ASP A 64 0.00 -1.65 -8.90
N VAL A 65 -0.04 -0.41 -8.37
CA VAL A 65 -0.38 -0.16 -6.97
C VAL A 65 -1.79 -0.65 -6.64
N LYS A 66 -2.80 -0.34 -7.47
CA LYS A 66 -4.18 -0.82 -7.26
C LYS A 66 -4.28 -2.34 -7.30
N LEU A 67 -3.61 -2.97 -8.26
CA LEU A 67 -3.56 -4.43 -8.34
C LEU A 67 -2.94 -5.03 -7.07
N LEU A 68 -1.89 -4.41 -6.53
CA LEU A 68 -1.28 -4.86 -5.28
C LEU A 68 -2.18 -4.66 -4.05
N GLU A 69 -2.91 -3.55 -3.98
CA GLU A 69 -3.93 -3.30 -2.94
C GLU A 69 -5.03 -4.36 -2.99
N GLU A 70 -5.42 -4.80 -4.18
CA GLU A 70 -6.38 -5.90 -4.39
C GLU A 70 -5.77 -7.30 -4.18
N GLY A 71 -4.47 -7.40 -3.84
CA GLY A 71 -3.78 -8.68 -3.66
C GLY A 71 -3.56 -9.45 -4.96
N ARG A 72 -3.39 -8.74 -6.08
CA ARG A 72 -3.13 -9.28 -7.42
C ARG A 72 -1.75 -8.89 -7.93
N CYS A 73 -1.20 -9.73 -8.79
CA CYS A 73 0.11 -9.55 -9.38
C CYS A 73 0.03 -8.50 -10.51
N PRO A 74 0.87 -7.45 -10.50
CA PRO A 74 0.93 -6.48 -11.59
C PRO A 74 1.26 -7.11 -12.95
N SER A 75 2.09 -8.15 -12.94
CA SER A 75 2.58 -8.79 -14.16
C SER A 75 1.58 -9.76 -14.80
N CYS A 76 0.77 -10.47 -14.01
CA CYS A 76 -0.12 -11.52 -14.53
C CYS A 76 -1.57 -11.49 -14.01
N GLY A 77 -1.93 -10.56 -13.12
CA GLY A 77 -3.28 -10.36 -12.57
C GLY A 77 -3.78 -11.44 -11.59
N ARG A 78 -2.97 -12.48 -11.33
CA ARG A 78 -3.31 -13.57 -10.39
C ARG A 78 -3.07 -13.18 -8.94
N LYS A 79 -3.68 -13.91 -8.01
CA LYS A 79 -3.55 -13.67 -6.57
C LYS A 79 -2.08 -13.74 -6.11
N THR A 80 -1.67 -12.76 -5.33
CA THR A 80 -0.36 -12.72 -4.68
C THR A 80 -0.46 -13.22 -3.25
N LYS A 81 0.68 -13.66 -2.71
CA LYS A 81 0.84 -14.02 -1.32
C LYS A 81 1.70 -12.97 -0.63
N GLN A 82 1.19 -12.44 0.48
CA GLN A 82 1.84 -11.36 1.23
C GLN A 82 2.52 -11.91 2.49
N PHE A 83 3.84 -11.85 2.53
CA PHE A 83 4.66 -12.03 3.74
C PHE A 83 4.85 -10.67 4.43
N LEU A 84 5.52 -10.64 5.59
CA LEU A 84 5.70 -9.41 6.38
C LEU A 84 6.37 -8.27 5.59
N PHE A 85 7.37 -8.60 4.78
CA PHE A 85 8.19 -7.64 4.04
C PHE A 85 8.27 -7.94 2.54
N THR A 86 7.57 -8.97 2.06
CA THR A 86 7.68 -9.42 0.67
C THR A 86 6.32 -9.84 0.16
N THR A 87 5.99 -9.44 -1.06
CA THR A 87 4.81 -9.96 -1.76
C THR A 87 5.30 -10.78 -2.95
N VAL A 88 4.79 -12.00 -3.11
CA VAL A 88 5.22 -12.94 -4.15
C VAL A 88 4.01 -13.45 -4.92
N CYS A 89 4.11 -13.50 -6.25
CA CYS A 89 3.18 -14.23 -7.10
C CYS A 89 3.66 -15.66 -7.29
N GLU A 90 2.91 -16.64 -6.77
CA GLU A 90 3.26 -18.07 -6.87
C GLU A 90 3.23 -18.61 -8.32
N TYR A 91 2.61 -17.87 -9.26
CA TYR A 91 2.46 -18.30 -10.65
C TYR A 91 3.57 -17.83 -11.58
N CYS A 92 3.92 -16.53 -11.54
CA CYS A 92 4.93 -15.97 -12.44
C CYS A 92 6.25 -15.62 -11.75
N GLY A 93 6.35 -15.80 -10.42
CA GLY A 93 7.55 -15.49 -9.65
C GLY A 93 7.81 -13.99 -9.46
N TRP A 94 6.93 -13.12 -9.93
CA TRP A 94 7.02 -11.69 -9.64
C TRP A 94 7.02 -11.47 -8.13
N SER A 95 7.95 -10.64 -7.66
CA SER A 95 8.02 -10.27 -6.25
C SER A 95 8.40 -8.81 -6.09
N THR A 96 7.93 -8.22 -4.99
CA THR A 96 8.38 -6.93 -4.49
C THR A 96 8.86 -7.11 -3.06
N PHE A 97 9.99 -6.49 -2.72
CA PHE A 97 10.66 -6.72 -1.45
C PHE A 97 11.05 -5.41 -0.73
N ILE A 98 10.84 -5.49 0.58
CA ILE A 98 11.33 -4.70 1.71
C ILE A 98 12.83 -4.88 1.99
N THR A 99 13.75 -3.92 1.80
CA THR A 99 15.06 -4.03 2.49
C THR A 99 14.92 -3.63 3.96
N PRO A 100 15.61 -4.31 4.90
CA PRO A 100 15.58 -3.91 6.32
C PRO A 100 16.16 -2.50 6.51
N GLU A 101 15.62 -1.71 7.45
CA GLU A 101 16.07 -0.33 7.72
C GLU A 101 17.13 -0.29 8.84
N LYS A 102 16.89 -1.05 9.90
CA LYS A 102 17.77 -1.24 11.06
C LYS A 102 18.62 -2.49 10.93
N GLY A 103 18.11 -3.53 10.25
CA GLY A 103 18.87 -4.72 9.93
C GLY A 103 20.00 -4.48 8.92
N HIS A 104 20.59 -5.57 8.45
CA HIS A 104 21.64 -5.54 7.42
C HIS A 104 21.45 -6.71 6.44
N ALA A 105 22.11 -6.60 5.29
CA ALA A 105 22.18 -7.64 4.28
C ALA A 105 23.58 -8.28 4.28
N LEU A 106 23.62 -9.60 4.25
CA LEU A 106 24.83 -10.39 4.05
C LEU A 106 24.83 -10.95 2.64
N ILE A 107 25.79 -10.52 1.83
CA ILE A 107 25.95 -10.96 0.45
C ILE A 107 27.01 -12.06 0.46
N HIS A 108 26.57 -13.30 0.23
CA HIS A 108 27.45 -14.45 0.17
C HIS A 108 27.98 -14.61 -1.24
N LEU A 109 29.30 -14.49 -1.41
CA LEU A 109 29.98 -14.66 -2.68
C LEU A 109 30.26 -16.14 -2.97
N LYS A 110 30.42 -16.49 -4.24
CA LYS A 110 30.77 -17.85 -4.68
C LYS A 110 32.09 -18.35 -4.11
N ASP A 111 33.00 -17.42 -3.81
CA ASP A 111 34.31 -17.72 -3.24
C ASP A 111 34.24 -18.01 -1.72
N GLY A 112 33.04 -17.98 -1.13
CA GLY A 112 32.80 -18.19 0.31
C GLY A 112 32.98 -16.94 1.18
N ASN A 113 33.44 -15.83 0.59
CA ASN A 113 33.51 -14.54 1.27
C ASN A 113 32.11 -13.95 1.50
N ILE A 114 31.95 -13.27 2.62
CA ILE A 114 30.69 -12.61 3.01
C ILE A 114 30.95 -11.10 3.03
N VAL A 115 30.09 -10.36 2.35
CA VAL A 115 30.10 -8.90 2.37
C VAL A 115 28.88 -8.42 3.14
N GLU A 116 29.12 -7.73 4.24
CA GLU A 116 28.06 -7.07 5.01
C GLU A 116 27.78 -5.68 4.44
N SER A 117 26.51 -5.33 4.31
CA SER A 117 26.07 -3.99 3.91
C SER A 117 24.75 -3.65 4.60
N LYS A 118 24.57 -2.40 5.00
CA LYS A 118 23.34 -1.96 5.66
C LYS A 118 22.12 -2.08 4.75
N SER A 119 22.26 -1.63 3.51
CA SER A 119 21.26 -1.80 2.46
C SER A 119 21.91 -2.22 1.16
N MET A 120 21.11 -2.72 0.23
CA MET A 120 21.59 -3.08 -1.08
C MET A 120 20.61 -2.70 -2.18
N PHE A 121 21.14 -2.47 -3.37
CA PHE A 121 20.36 -2.14 -4.54
C PHE A 121 20.79 -2.98 -5.72
N GLN A 122 19.84 -3.63 -6.39
CA GLN A 122 20.10 -4.36 -7.62
C GLN A 122 19.89 -3.44 -8.81
N ILE A 123 20.94 -3.27 -9.63
CA ILE A 123 20.86 -2.47 -10.86
C ILE A 123 20.20 -3.32 -11.96
N VAL A 124 19.60 -2.68 -12.96
CA VAL A 124 19.00 -3.34 -14.14
C VAL A 124 19.98 -4.30 -14.84
N GLN A 125 21.28 -4.01 -14.79
CA GLN A 125 22.35 -4.85 -15.35
C GLN A 125 22.61 -6.14 -14.55
N GLY A 126 21.92 -6.33 -13.42
CA GLY A 126 22.01 -7.49 -12.55
C GLY A 126 22.98 -7.32 -11.38
N ASP A 127 23.92 -6.39 -11.46
CA ASP A 127 24.90 -6.10 -10.40
C ASP A 127 24.24 -5.63 -9.11
N ILE A 128 24.87 -5.92 -7.98
CA ILE A 128 24.42 -5.49 -6.65
C ILE A 128 25.36 -4.43 -6.10
N LEU A 129 24.78 -3.34 -5.63
CA LEU A 129 25.45 -2.27 -4.91
C LEU A 129 25.19 -2.45 -3.41
N GLY A 130 26.26 -2.58 -2.63
CA GLY A 130 26.19 -2.52 -1.18
C GLY A 130 26.34 -1.08 -0.69
N ILE A 131 25.33 -0.59 0.03
CA ILE A 131 25.24 0.79 0.51
C ILE A 131 25.39 0.77 2.03
N THR A 132 26.19 1.69 2.56
CA THR A 132 26.37 1.90 3.99
C THR A 132 26.59 3.38 4.23
N ASP A 133 25.81 3.95 5.16
CA ASP A 133 25.78 5.40 5.46
C ASP A 133 25.57 6.26 4.21
N ASP A 134 24.58 5.89 3.39
CA ASP A 134 24.20 6.55 2.13
C ASP A 134 25.32 6.63 1.07
N VAL A 135 26.38 5.83 1.23
CA VAL A 135 27.48 5.72 0.28
C VAL A 135 27.55 4.30 -0.29
N VAL A 136 27.67 4.20 -1.61
CA VAL A 136 27.99 2.93 -2.28
C VAL A 136 29.42 2.53 -1.91
N ARG A 137 29.56 1.51 -1.07
CA ARG A 137 30.87 1.01 -0.61
C ARG A 137 31.42 -0.08 -1.50
N ILE A 138 30.53 -0.87 -2.11
CA ILE A 138 30.92 -2.01 -2.91
C ILE A 138 29.95 -2.21 -4.08
N ARG A 139 30.51 -2.61 -5.22
CA ARG A 139 29.78 -3.10 -6.39
C ARG A 139 30.18 -4.55 -6.63
N ILE A 140 29.21 -5.43 -6.62
CA ILE A 140 29.40 -6.87 -6.77
C ILE A 140 28.72 -7.32 -8.08
N PRO A 141 29.47 -7.87 -9.04
CA PRO A 141 28.89 -8.44 -10.25
C PRO A 141 27.94 -9.60 -9.92
N SER A 142 26.82 -9.68 -10.63
CA SER A 142 25.80 -10.74 -10.43
C SER A 142 26.38 -12.16 -10.50
N GLY A 143 27.36 -12.38 -11.37
CA GLY A 143 28.03 -13.67 -11.56
C GLY A 143 28.81 -14.17 -10.33
N ASN A 144 29.16 -13.29 -9.38
CA ASN A 144 29.95 -13.65 -8.20
C ASN A 144 29.11 -13.93 -6.96
N ILE A 145 27.79 -13.73 -7.05
CA ILE A 145 26.88 -13.88 -5.92
C ILE A 145 26.39 -15.33 -5.86
N SER A 146 26.39 -15.90 -4.67
CA SER A 146 25.78 -17.19 -4.39
C SER A 146 24.33 -17.00 -3.94
N TYR A 147 24.14 -16.32 -2.81
CA TYR A 147 22.83 -15.96 -2.28
C TYR A 147 22.96 -14.73 -1.39
N ILE A 148 21.80 -14.18 -1.01
CA ILE A 148 21.71 -12.99 -0.16
C ILE A 148 20.84 -13.34 1.03
N GLU A 149 21.35 -13.02 2.20
CA GLU A 149 20.66 -13.19 3.47
C GLU A 149 20.26 -11.82 4.02
N TYR A 150 19.00 -11.70 4.41
CA TYR A 150 18.46 -10.49 5.02
C TYR A 150 18.33 -10.73 6.51
N VAL A 151 19.18 -10.04 7.28
CA VAL A 151 19.18 -10.13 8.74
C VAL A 151 18.29 -9.01 9.26
N TRP A 152 17.04 -9.37 9.58
CA TRP A 152 16.04 -8.46 10.14
C TRP A 152 16.26 -8.27 11.63
N ALA A 153 16.17 -7.04 12.12
CA ALA A 153 16.17 -6.80 13.56
C ALA A 153 14.83 -7.24 14.16
N ASP A 154 14.86 -7.89 15.33
CA ASP A 154 13.64 -8.38 16.00
C ASP A 154 12.63 -7.26 16.29
N GLU A 155 13.12 -6.05 16.57
CA GLU A 155 12.30 -4.85 16.76
C GLU A 155 11.49 -4.51 15.50
N GLU A 156 12.09 -4.61 14.31
CA GLU A 156 11.43 -4.33 13.03
C GLU A 156 10.36 -5.37 12.72
N ILE A 157 10.68 -6.65 12.98
CA ILE A 157 9.73 -7.75 12.83
C ILE A 157 8.54 -7.54 13.76
N ALA A 158 8.79 -7.20 15.02
CA ALA A 158 7.74 -6.95 16.01
C ALA A 158 6.87 -5.74 15.62
N ALA A 159 7.49 -4.62 15.23
CA ALA A 159 6.79 -3.42 14.80
C ALA A 159 5.93 -3.68 13.56
N ARG A 160 6.46 -4.38 12.56
CA ARG A 160 5.71 -4.70 11.33
C ARG A 160 4.55 -5.65 11.61
N ARG A 161 4.73 -6.63 12.50
CA ARG A 161 3.65 -7.53 12.94
C ARG A 161 2.55 -6.78 13.68
N GLU A 162 2.92 -5.84 14.55
CA GLU A 162 1.94 -5.00 15.25
C GLU A 162 1.16 -4.12 14.27
N GLN A 163 1.87 -3.49 13.32
CA GLN A 163 1.25 -2.69 12.28
C GLN A 163 0.25 -3.52 11.45
N ARG A 164 0.67 -4.71 10.99
CA ARG A 164 -0.22 -5.61 10.25
C ARG A 164 -1.45 -5.98 11.08
N ARG A 165 -1.25 -6.34 12.36
CA ARG A 165 -2.37 -6.64 13.27
C ARG A 165 -3.32 -5.46 13.38
N ARG A 166 -2.80 -4.24 13.51
CA ARG A 166 -3.63 -3.02 13.57
C ARG A 166 -4.40 -2.76 12.27
N GLU A 167 -3.80 -3.02 11.12
CA GLU A 167 -4.45 -2.90 9.80
C GLU A 167 -5.52 -3.98 9.58
N GLU A 168 -5.30 -5.18 10.12
CA GLU A 168 -6.23 -6.30 10.08
C GLU A 168 -7.32 -6.20 11.16
N ARG A 169 -7.19 -5.31 12.15
CA ARG A 169 -8.23 -5.10 13.14
C ARG A 169 -9.44 -4.39 12.56
N VAL A 170 -10.59 -4.84 13.02
CA VAL A 170 -11.90 -4.38 12.63
C VAL A 170 -12.62 -3.90 13.89
N VAL A 171 -13.20 -2.70 13.83
CA VAL A 171 -14.01 -2.17 14.94
C VAL A 171 -15.45 -2.62 14.76
N CYS A 172 -16.01 -3.29 15.76
CA CYS A 172 -17.41 -3.69 15.78
C CYS A 172 -18.34 -2.47 15.86
N ASP A 173 -19.25 -2.31 14.92
CA ASP A 173 -20.14 -1.14 14.87
C ASP A 173 -21.18 -1.10 16.00
N TRP A 174 -21.46 -2.24 16.64
CA TRP A 174 -22.40 -2.30 17.76
C TRP A 174 -21.74 -1.99 19.10
N CYS A 175 -20.63 -2.67 19.42
CA CYS A 175 -20.01 -2.58 20.75
C CYS A 175 -18.68 -1.83 20.77
N GLN A 176 -18.22 -1.33 19.62
CA GLN A 176 -16.99 -0.54 19.44
C GLN A 176 -15.71 -1.25 19.89
N LYS A 177 -15.75 -2.58 20.02
CA LYS A 177 -14.58 -3.40 20.33
C LYS A 177 -13.78 -3.69 19.07
N GLU A 178 -12.47 -3.56 19.16
CA GLU A 178 -11.53 -4.05 18.15
C GLU A 178 -11.48 -5.58 18.21
N VAL A 179 -11.61 -6.21 17.04
CA VAL A 179 -11.40 -7.64 16.84
C VAL A 179 -10.52 -7.85 15.62
N ASP A 180 -9.72 -8.91 15.65
CA ASP A 180 -8.89 -9.26 14.49
C ASP A 180 -9.81 -9.78 13.36
N ARG A 181 -9.56 -9.38 12.10
CA ARG A 181 -10.39 -9.78 10.95
C ARG A 181 -10.44 -11.30 10.72
N ASP A 182 -9.39 -12.01 11.15
CA ASP A 182 -9.32 -13.47 11.09
C ASP A 182 -10.27 -14.15 12.10
N GLU A 183 -10.77 -13.41 13.10
CA GLU A 183 -11.86 -13.88 13.95
C GLU A 183 -13.22 -13.74 13.23
N TYR A 184 -14.29 -14.19 13.88
CA TYR A 184 -15.64 -14.03 13.33
C TYR A 184 -15.99 -12.54 13.19
N VAL A 185 -16.13 -12.09 11.95
CA VAL A 185 -16.66 -10.77 11.59
C VAL A 185 -17.89 -10.96 10.71
N ALA A 186 -19.08 -10.72 11.27
CA ALA A 186 -20.30 -10.67 10.48
C ALA A 186 -20.41 -9.30 9.82
N VAL A 187 -20.65 -9.28 8.52
CA VAL A 187 -20.89 -8.04 7.77
C VAL A 187 -22.36 -8.00 7.35
N ILE A 188 -23.05 -6.89 7.63
CA ILE A 188 -24.41 -6.62 7.13
C ILE A 188 -24.39 -5.34 6.34
N TYR A 189 -25.10 -5.32 5.22
CA TYR A 189 -25.47 -4.09 4.53
C TYR A 189 -26.87 -3.67 4.95
N ALA A 190 -26.95 -2.69 5.84
CA ALA A 190 -28.21 -2.15 6.31
C ALA A 190 -28.51 -0.86 5.55
N ALA A 191 -29.69 -0.77 4.93
CA ALA A 191 -30.19 0.51 4.44
C ALA A 191 -31.03 1.25 5.48
N ILE A 192 -30.63 2.48 5.72
CA ILE A 192 -31.22 3.41 6.68
C ILE A 192 -31.63 4.63 5.88
N GLY A 193 -32.94 4.80 5.68
CA GLY A 193 -33.47 5.78 4.74
C GLY A 193 -33.13 5.42 3.29
N THR A 194 -32.53 6.36 2.54
CA THR A 194 -32.14 6.18 1.13
C THR A 194 -30.72 5.62 0.94
N ASN A 195 -29.95 5.51 2.02
CA ASN A 195 -28.56 5.09 2.00
C ASN A 195 -28.40 3.66 2.53
N GLN A 196 -27.64 2.84 1.82
CA GLN A 196 -27.13 1.57 2.34
C GLN A 196 -25.73 1.76 2.92
N VAL A 197 -25.55 1.28 4.14
CA VAL A 197 -24.31 1.39 4.91
C VAL A 197 -23.84 0.00 5.29
N ARG A 198 -22.54 -0.25 5.13
CA ARG A 198 -21.88 -1.48 5.54
C ARG A 198 -21.58 -1.42 7.03
N TYR A 199 -22.08 -2.40 7.77
CA TYR A 199 -21.82 -2.60 9.18
C TYR A 199 -21.07 -3.92 9.40
N GLN A 200 -20.20 -3.96 10.39
CA GLN A 200 -19.37 -5.11 10.76
C GLN A 200 -19.47 -5.40 12.26
N PHE A 201 -19.62 -6.67 12.63
CA PHE A 201 -19.91 -7.10 13.99
C PHE A 201 -18.95 -8.20 14.44
N CYS A 202 -18.40 -8.06 15.64
CA CYS A 202 -17.50 -9.03 16.24
C CYS A 202 -18.16 -10.35 16.70
N SER A 203 -19.49 -10.42 16.69
CA SER A 203 -20.23 -11.62 17.10
C SER A 203 -21.66 -11.61 16.59
N GLU A 204 -22.23 -12.80 16.44
CA GLU A 204 -23.64 -13.00 16.11
C GLU A 204 -24.57 -12.33 17.14
N LYS A 205 -24.17 -12.26 18.41
CA LYS A 205 -24.91 -11.53 19.45
C LYS A 205 -24.97 -10.03 19.17
N CYS A 206 -23.87 -9.41 18.75
CA CYS A 206 -23.83 -7.99 18.40
C CYS A 206 -24.69 -7.72 17.17
N LYS A 207 -24.55 -8.56 16.15
CA LYS A 207 -25.36 -8.54 14.92
C LYS A 207 -26.87 -8.58 15.23
N ARG A 208 -27.32 -9.59 16.00
CA ARG A 208 -28.74 -9.73 16.38
C ARG A 208 -29.25 -8.58 17.26
N SER A 209 -28.38 -8.00 18.10
CA SER A 209 -28.76 -6.85 18.93
C SER A 209 -28.98 -5.62 18.07
N PHE A 210 -28.13 -5.40 17.07
CA PHE A 210 -28.29 -4.35 16.07
C PHE A 210 -29.59 -4.53 15.27
N GLU A 211 -29.85 -5.74 14.76
CA GLU A 211 -31.08 -6.06 14.02
C GLU A 211 -32.37 -5.84 14.82
N LYS A 212 -32.34 -6.11 16.14
CA LYS A 212 -33.48 -5.86 17.03
C LYS A 212 -33.74 -4.38 17.27
N GLN A 213 -32.68 -3.60 17.47
CA GLN A 213 -32.77 -2.19 17.82
C GLN A 213 -33.10 -1.32 16.59
N TYR A 214 -32.46 -1.65 15.47
CA TYR A 214 -32.67 -1.01 14.20
C TYR A 214 -33.40 -2.02 13.33
N PRO A 215 -34.74 -2.07 13.38
CA PRO A 215 -35.49 -2.80 12.38
C PRO A 215 -35.12 -2.13 11.05
N MET A 216 -34.28 -2.81 10.28
CA MET A 216 -33.80 -2.39 8.96
C MET A 216 -34.99 -2.41 8.00
N ARG A 217 -35.94 -1.50 8.21
CA ARG A 217 -37.13 -1.34 7.39
C ARG A 217 -36.72 -0.56 6.15
N ILE A 218 -36.02 -1.26 5.28
CA ILE A 218 -36.16 -1.04 3.85
C ILE A 218 -37.31 -1.94 3.45
N HIS A 219 -38.09 -1.51 2.47
CA HIS A 219 -39.26 -2.20 1.93
C HIS A 219 -39.28 -3.75 2.12
N ARG A 220 -40.45 -4.31 2.45
CA ARG A 220 -40.72 -5.69 2.93
C ARG A 220 -39.96 -6.86 2.27
N ASN A 221 -39.37 -6.64 1.08
CA ASN A 221 -38.72 -7.64 0.24
C ASN A 221 -37.22 -7.34 -0.04
N CYS A 222 -36.57 -6.43 0.69
CA CYS A 222 -35.16 -6.08 0.42
C CYS A 222 -34.17 -7.24 0.69
N TYR A 223 -34.57 -8.25 1.48
CA TYR A 223 -33.80 -9.47 1.72
C TYR A 223 -34.01 -10.55 0.65
N GLU A 224 -35.09 -10.45 -0.13
CA GLU A 224 -35.50 -11.44 -1.13
C GLU A 224 -35.18 -10.97 -2.56
N ARG A 225 -34.62 -9.77 -2.71
CA ARG A 225 -34.30 -9.15 -4.00
C ARG A 225 -32.84 -8.73 -4.03
N SER A 226 -32.21 -8.95 -5.19
CA SER A 226 -30.85 -8.50 -5.44
C SER A 226 -30.70 -6.98 -5.31
N CYS A 227 -29.64 -6.52 -4.64
CA CYS A 227 -29.35 -5.10 -4.51
C CYS A 227 -29.01 -4.47 -5.88
N ALA A 228 -28.40 -5.22 -6.79
CA ALA A 228 -28.12 -4.78 -8.15
C ALA A 228 -29.42 -4.43 -8.93
N GLU A 229 -30.50 -5.15 -8.66
CA GLU A 229 -31.79 -5.04 -9.33
C GLU A 229 -32.77 -4.09 -8.60
N CYS A 230 -32.38 -3.56 -7.44
CA CYS A 230 -33.24 -2.68 -6.64
C CYS A 230 -33.20 -1.23 -7.14
N ASN A 231 -34.35 -0.68 -7.53
CA ASN A 231 -34.48 0.72 -7.96
C ASN A 231 -34.90 1.69 -6.84
N GLU A 232 -35.10 1.18 -5.63
CA GLU A 232 -35.53 1.96 -4.46
C GLU A 232 -34.34 2.56 -3.68
N CYS A 233 -33.11 2.11 -3.96
CA CYS A 233 -31.88 2.54 -3.27
C CYS A 233 -31.02 3.42 -4.18
N VAL A 234 -30.38 4.45 -3.60
CA VAL A 234 -29.49 5.36 -4.34
C VAL A 234 -28.16 4.68 -4.68
N LYS A 235 -27.69 3.77 -3.83
CA LYS A 235 -26.48 2.96 -4.06
C LYS A 235 -26.87 1.51 -4.29
N LYS A 236 -26.30 0.94 -5.36
CA LYS A 236 -26.45 -0.47 -5.72
C LYS A 236 -25.13 -1.18 -5.38
N TYR A 237 -25.25 -2.35 -4.80
CA TYR A 237 -24.12 -3.23 -4.50
C TYR A 237 -24.36 -4.54 -5.24
N GLU A 238 -23.30 -5.15 -5.75
CA GLU A 238 -23.39 -6.55 -6.16
C GLU A 238 -23.68 -7.36 -4.91
N ASP A 239 -24.67 -8.25 -4.97
CA ASP A 239 -24.81 -9.23 -3.90
C ASP A 239 -23.57 -10.10 -3.99
N GLU A 240 -22.63 -9.89 -3.07
CA GLU A 240 -21.64 -10.91 -2.81
C GLU A 240 -22.45 -12.12 -2.35
N VAL A 241 -22.65 -13.06 -3.28
CA VAL A 241 -23.03 -14.43 -2.99
C VAL A 241 -22.08 -14.86 -1.90
N THR A 242 -22.59 -14.80 -0.67
CA THR A 242 -22.15 -15.51 0.51
C THR A 242 -20.74 -16.08 0.35
N MET A 243 -19.73 -15.23 0.60
CA MET A 243 -18.39 -15.70 0.98
C MET A 243 -18.42 -16.54 2.27
N GLU A 244 -19.61 -16.83 2.82
CA GLU A 244 -19.91 -17.90 3.77
C GLU A 244 -19.44 -19.30 3.32
N LYS A 245 -19.02 -19.50 2.06
CA LYS A 245 -18.51 -20.81 1.59
C LYS A 245 -17.00 -21.01 1.59
N LEU A 246 -16.16 -20.09 2.09
CA LEU A 246 -14.71 -20.26 1.97
C LEU A 246 -13.87 -20.44 3.23
N GLU A 247 -14.40 -20.33 4.45
CA GLU A 247 -13.71 -20.88 5.63
C GLU A 247 -14.73 -21.42 6.65
N GLU A 248 -15.12 -22.68 6.50
CA GLU A 248 -15.60 -23.48 7.64
C GLU A 248 -14.45 -23.63 8.66
N LYS A 249 -14.18 -22.57 9.44
CA LYS A 249 -13.41 -22.66 10.68
C LYS A 249 -14.38 -22.55 11.84
N LYS A 250 -14.58 -23.72 12.46
CA LYS A 250 -15.24 -24.03 13.73
C LYS A 250 -15.88 -22.83 14.43
N GLU A 251 -17.21 -22.83 14.42
CA GLU A 251 -18.03 -22.05 15.34
C GLU A 251 -17.38 -22.06 16.72
N ARG A 252 -17.16 -20.87 17.29
CA ARG A 252 -16.84 -20.77 18.72
C ARG A 252 -18.14 -21.03 19.47
N PRO A 253 -18.32 -22.18 20.16
CA PRO A 253 -19.54 -22.42 20.90
C PRO A 253 -19.66 -21.37 22.00
N GLU A 254 -20.87 -20.85 22.17
CA GLU A 254 -21.23 -19.98 23.27
C GLU A 254 -20.82 -20.66 24.58
N LYS A 255 -19.95 -20.02 25.37
CA LYS A 255 -19.73 -20.43 26.76
C LYS A 255 -21.07 -20.27 27.48
N LYS A 256 -21.76 -21.39 27.69
CA LYS A 256 -22.85 -21.46 28.66
C LYS A 256 -22.25 -21.11 30.02
N VAL A 257 -22.81 -20.07 30.64
CA VAL A 257 -22.60 -19.72 32.05
C VAL A 257 -23.22 -20.81 32.91
#